data_AF-A0A7V3MJJ8-F1
#
_entry.id   AF-A0A7V3MJJ8-F1
#
_cell.length_a   1.000
_cell.length_b   1.000
_cell.length_c   1.000
_cell.angle_alpha   90.00
_cell.angle_beta   90.00
_cell.angle_gamma   90.00
#
_symmetry.space_group_name_H-M   'P 1'
#
loop_
_entity.id
_entity.type
_entity.pdbx_description
1 polymer ?
#
loop_
_entity_poly.entity_id
_entity_poly.type
_entity_poly.pdbx_seq_one_letter_code
_entity_poly.pdbx_strand_id
1 'polypeptide(L)'
;MTTRLRRSIDSAAALLARAGIDSARWDAEELAAHLAGTDRGRLSLLDTPDDEFFGRYRDVVAERSRRVPLQHLVGTAAFGPLVLHVGPGVFIPRPETEAVLEWATAQPLAARPVIVDVCTGSGALAVALARHRAGLGLDARIIGIDDSAPALEYARRNAEGTPVELVHADVTAPGLLTELDGGVDLVVANPPYVPDDPVSNAVLEPEVVQHDPHHAVFGGPDGMAVIGPVVDLAGRWLRPGGL
;
A
#
# COMPACT_ATOMS: atom_id res chain seq x y z
N MET A 1 9.66 -29.98 8.82
CA MET A 1 8.51 -29.36 9.50
C MET A 1 7.98 -30.34 10.52
N THR A 2 7.80 -29.90 11.76
CA THR A 2 7.34 -30.79 12.84
C THR A 2 5.89 -31.25 12.59
N THR A 3 5.53 -32.44 13.08
CA THR A 3 4.19 -33.01 12.87
C THR A 3 3.09 -32.10 13.42
N ARG A 4 3.35 -31.41 14.55
CA ARG A 4 2.40 -30.48 15.18
C ARG A 4 2.22 -29.22 14.34
N LEU A 5 3.30 -28.56 13.92
CA LEU A 5 3.23 -27.36 13.09
C LEU A 5 2.51 -27.63 11.76
N ARG A 6 2.83 -28.76 11.10
CA ARG A 6 2.15 -29.18 9.87
C ARG A 6 0.64 -29.29 10.06
N ARG A 7 0.19 -30.00 11.11
CA ARG A 7 -1.24 -30.17 11.39
C ARG A 7 -1.93 -28.84 11.70
N SER A 8 -1.26 -27.93 12.42
CA SER A 8 -1.79 -26.60 12.69
C SER A 8 -1.99 -25.79 11.40
N ILE A 9 -1.01 -25.83 10.49
CA ILE A 9 -1.10 -25.18 9.17
C ILE A 9 -2.21 -25.80 8.32
N ASP A 10 -2.32 -27.13 8.29
CA ASP A 10 -3.39 -27.83 7.54
C ASP A 10 -4.78 -27.43 8.07
N SER A 11 -4.94 -27.35 9.39
CA SER A 11 -6.19 -26.92 10.03
C SER A 11 -6.51 -25.45 9.75
N ALA A 12 -5.50 -24.57 9.80
CA ALA A 12 -5.64 -23.16 9.49
C ALA A 12 -6.05 -22.97 8.02
N ALA A 13 -5.36 -23.62 7.08
CA ALA A 13 -5.69 -23.57 5.66
C ALA A 13 -7.14 -24.03 5.39
N ALA A 14 -7.60 -25.11 6.04
CA ALA A 14 -8.98 -25.55 5.92
C ALA A 14 -10.00 -24.54 6.48
N LEU A 15 -9.65 -23.83 7.56
CA LEU A 15 -10.50 -22.78 8.13
C LEU A 15 -10.56 -21.56 7.21
N LEU A 16 -9.42 -21.09 6.71
CA LEU A 16 -9.34 -19.93 5.82
C LEU A 16 -10.04 -20.20 4.48
N ALA A 17 -9.93 -21.42 3.94
CA ALA A 17 -10.66 -21.82 2.74
C ALA A 17 -12.19 -21.76 2.95
N ARG A 18 -12.70 -22.20 4.12
CA ARG A 18 -14.12 -22.07 4.47
C ARG A 18 -14.58 -20.62 4.64
N ALA A 19 -13.66 -19.70 4.96
CA ALA A 19 -13.92 -18.26 5.01
C ALA A 19 -13.89 -17.58 3.62
N GLY A 20 -13.65 -18.33 2.55
CA GLY A 20 -13.61 -17.82 1.17
C GLY A 20 -12.29 -17.16 0.80
N ILE A 21 -11.19 -17.50 1.48
CA ILE A 21 -9.85 -17.01 1.14
C ILE A 21 -9.22 -17.95 0.12
N ASP A 22 -9.00 -17.45 -1.10
CA ASP A 22 -8.46 -18.27 -2.20
C ASP A 22 -7.01 -18.71 -1.94
N SER A 23 -6.22 -17.86 -1.29
CA SER A 23 -4.83 -18.10 -0.91
C SER A 23 -4.69 -18.85 0.43
N ALA A 24 -5.72 -19.53 0.92
CA ALA A 24 -5.81 -20.05 2.29
C ALA A 24 -4.57 -20.78 2.81
N ARG A 25 -3.97 -21.66 1.99
CA ARG A 25 -2.75 -22.39 2.37
C ARG A 25 -1.55 -21.46 2.48
N TRP A 26 -1.41 -20.53 1.54
CA TRP A 26 -0.35 -19.53 1.54
C TRP A 26 -0.43 -18.66 2.79
N ASP A 27 -1.62 -18.08 3.06
CA ASP A 27 -1.86 -17.23 4.22
C ASP A 27 -1.57 -17.98 5.53
N ALA A 28 -2.01 -19.23 5.66
CA ALA A 28 -1.74 -20.04 6.84
C ALA A 28 -0.24 -20.25 7.09
N GLU A 29 0.54 -20.49 6.03
CA GLU A 29 1.99 -20.63 6.13
C GLU A 29 2.67 -19.29 6.41
N GLU A 30 2.24 -18.21 5.77
CA GLU A 30 2.81 -16.87 5.95
C GLU A 30 2.60 -16.36 7.38
N LEU A 31 1.41 -16.55 7.96
CA LEU A 31 1.13 -16.22 9.36
C LEU A 31 2.01 -17.02 10.34
N ALA A 32 2.28 -18.29 10.04
CA ALA A 32 3.17 -19.11 10.85
C ALA A 32 4.62 -18.63 10.75
N ALA A 33 5.05 -18.26 9.55
CA ALA A 33 6.39 -17.75 9.27
C ALA A 33 6.63 -16.42 9.97
N HIS A 34 5.67 -15.50 9.87
CA HIS A 34 5.66 -14.22 10.55
C HIS A 34 5.83 -14.38 12.07
N LEU A 35 5.00 -15.20 12.72
CA LEU A 35 5.08 -15.42 14.18
C LEU A 35 6.37 -16.12 14.61
N ALA A 36 6.98 -16.92 13.74
CA ALA A 36 8.25 -17.58 13.99
C ALA A 36 9.47 -16.70 13.66
N GLY A 37 9.27 -15.48 13.12
CA GLY A 37 10.35 -14.59 12.70
C GLY A 37 11.21 -15.18 11.58
N THR A 38 10.60 -15.91 10.64
CA THR A 38 11.31 -16.58 9.54
C THR A 38 10.55 -16.44 8.22
N ASP A 39 11.18 -16.88 7.13
CA ASP A 39 10.54 -16.93 5.82
C ASP A 39 9.69 -18.20 5.67
N ARG A 40 8.61 -18.11 4.89
CA ARG A 40 7.71 -19.25 4.60
C ARG A 40 8.45 -20.50 4.10
N GLY A 41 9.45 -20.32 3.24
CA GLY A 41 10.27 -21.43 2.72
C GLY A 41 11.11 -22.16 3.78
N ARG A 42 11.32 -21.54 4.95
CA ARG A 42 12.14 -22.06 6.05
C ARG A 42 11.33 -22.71 7.17
N LEU A 43 10.00 -22.69 7.10
CA LEU A 43 9.12 -23.38 8.06
C LEU A 43 9.46 -24.87 8.25
N SER A 44 10.00 -25.50 7.21
CA SER A 44 10.42 -26.90 7.26
C SER A 44 11.62 -27.16 8.16
N LEU A 45 12.43 -26.12 8.42
CA LEU A 45 13.68 -26.16 9.19
C LEU A 45 13.47 -25.72 10.65
N LEU A 46 12.28 -25.25 11.01
CA LEU A 46 11.98 -24.82 12.37
C LEU A 46 11.97 -26.01 13.33
N ASP A 47 12.59 -25.80 14.49
CA ASP A 47 12.36 -26.60 15.69
C ASP A 47 10.89 -26.53 16.10
N THR A 48 10.46 -27.45 16.97
CA THR A 48 9.05 -27.47 17.42
C THR A 48 8.76 -26.19 18.21
N PRO A 49 7.82 -25.33 17.76
CA PRO A 49 7.43 -24.16 18.53
C PRO A 49 6.75 -24.54 19.85
N ASP A 50 6.78 -23.63 20.82
CA ASP A 50 6.13 -23.80 22.10
C ASP A 50 4.61 -23.57 22.03
N ASP A 51 3.94 -23.76 23.17
CA ASP A 51 2.49 -23.57 23.27
C ASP A 51 2.06 -22.10 23.12
N GLU A 52 2.94 -21.15 23.45
CA GLU A 52 2.69 -19.71 23.26
C GLU A 52 2.58 -19.36 21.78
N PHE A 53 3.50 -19.86 20.95
CA PHE A 53 3.41 -19.75 19.50
C PHE A 53 2.08 -20.31 18.98
N PHE A 54 1.68 -21.51 19.40
CA PHE A 54 0.42 -22.11 18.94
C PHE A 54 -0.82 -21.35 19.46
N GLY A 55 -0.71 -20.65 20.59
CA GLY A 55 -1.71 -19.69 21.04
C GLY A 55 -1.86 -18.54 20.05
N ARG A 56 -0.78 -17.77 19.86
CA ARG A 56 -0.75 -16.62 18.95
C ARG A 56 -1.13 -16.99 17.50
N TYR A 57 -0.71 -18.16 17.05
CA TYR A 57 -1.05 -18.66 15.71
C TYR A 57 -2.54 -18.92 15.53
N ARG A 58 -3.23 -19.45 16.54
CA ARG A 58 -4.70 -19.60 16.48
C ARG A 58 -5.39 -18.24 16.46
N ASP A 59 -4.92 -17.29 17.25
CA ASP A 59 -5.53 -15.97 17.36
C ASP A 59 -5.43 -15.22 16.02
N VAL A 60 -4.24 -15.19 15.41
CA VAL A 60 -4.05 -14.50 14.13
C VAL A 60 -4.79 -15.19 12.97
N VAL A 61 -4.89 -16.52 12.99
CA VAL A 61 -5.70 -17.28 12.02
C VAL A 61 -7.19 -17.00 12.20
N ALA A 62 -7.66 -16.80 13.44
CA ALA A 62 -9.03 -16.42 13.72
C ALA A 62 -9.35 -15.03 13.16
N GLU A 63 -8.47 -14.04 13.33
CA GLU A 63 -8.63 -12.72 12.70
C GLU A 63 -8.62 -12.83 11.18
N ARG A 64 -7.68 -13.59 10.60
CA ARG A 64 -7.65 -13.80 9.14
C ARG A 64 -8.93 -14.44 8.63
N SER A 65 -9.50 -15.39 9.36
CA SER A 65 -10.78 -16.03 9.01
C SER A 65 -11.97 -15.08 9.00
N ARG A 66 -11.85 -13.91 9.63
CA ARG A 66 -12.85 -12.81 9.56
C ARG A 66 -12.56 -11.83 8.43
N ARG A 67 -11.74 -12.22 7.45
CA ARG A 67 -11.34 -11.40 6.29
C ARG A 67 -10.48 -10.18 6.62
N VAL A 68 -9.86 -10.11 7.80
CA VAL A 68 -8.80 -9.12 8.04
C VAL A 68 -7.67 -9.35 7.02
N PRO A 69 -7.19 -8.33 6.30
CA PRO A 69 -6.15 -8.51 5.28
C PRO A 69 -4.89 -9.12 5.89
N LEU A 70 -4.25 -10.05 5.16
CA LEU A 70 -3.01 -10.69 5.60
C LEU A 70 -1.93 -9.64 5.94
N GLN A 71 -1.82 -8.60 5.13
CA GLN A 71 -0.86 -7.51 5.27
C GLN A 71 -1.08 -6.70 6.56
N HIS A 72 -2.33 -6.57 7.02
CA HIS A 72 -2.62 -5.93 8.32
C HIS A 72 -2.15 -6.80 9.48
N LEU A 73 -2.26 -8.13 9.35
CA LEU A 73 -1.86 -9.08 10.38
C LEU A 73 -0.34 -9.24 10.47
N VAL A 74 0.35 -9.22 9.33
CA VAL A 74 1.83 -9.26 9.29
C VAL A 74 2.48 -7.88 9.46
N GLY A 75 1.69 -6.80 9.29
CA GLY A 75 2.12 -5.41 9.46
C GLY A 75 2.90 -4.82 8.28
N THR A 76 3.04 -5.57 7.18
CA THR A 76 3.81 -5.14 6.01
C THR A 76 3.19 -5.59 4.69
N ALA A 77 3.52 -4.88 3.61
CA ALA A 77 3.18 -5.21 2.24
C ALA A 77 4.41 -5.02 1.34
N ALA A 78 4.56 -5.88 0.34
CA ALA A 78 5.55 -5.67 -0.71
C ALA A 78 5.04 -4.61 -1.71
N PHE A 79 5.95 -3.78 -2.22
CA PHE A 79 5.69 -2.86 -3.32
C PHE A 79 6.96 -2.67 -4.14
N GLY A 80 7.05 -3.32 -5.29
CA GLY A 80 8.27 -3.39 -6.09
C GLY A 80 9.48 -3.82 -5.25
N PRO A 81 10.55 -3.01 -5.13
CA PRO A 81 11.72 -3.34 -4.33
C PRO A 81 11.54 -3.09 -2.82
N LEU A 82 10.38 -2.60 -2.39
CA LEU A 82 10.15 -2.17 -1.01
C LEU A 82 9.33 -3.19 -0.21
N VAL A 83 9.55 -3.16 1.10
CA VAL A 83 8.63 -3.70 2.10
C VAL A 83 8.15 -2.50 2.92
N LEU A 84 6.86 -2.20 2.83
CA LEU A 84 6.22 -1.05 3.45
C LEU A 84 5.43 -1.49 4.67
N HIS A 85 5.52 -0.74 5.76
CA HIS A 85 4.60 -0.86 6.89
C HIS A 85 3.20 -0.45 6.47
N VAL A 86 2.22 -1.29 6.80
CA VAL A 86 0.79 -1.07 6.53
C VAL A 86 -0.06 -1.62 7.68
N GLY A 87 -1.35 -1.30 7.68
CA GLY A 87 -2.31 -1.76 8.68
C GLY A 87 -3.61 -0.97 8.62
N PRO A 88 -4.46 -1.08 9.66
CA PRO A 88 -5.72 -0.36 9.70
C PRO A 88 -5.55 1.15 9.49
N GLY A 89 -6.35 1.74 8.60
CA GLY A 89 -6.32 3.18 8.33
C GLY A 89 -5.47 3.61 7.13
N VAL A 90 -4.79 2.68 6.45
CA VAL A 90 -4.08 2.96 5.19
C VAL A 90 -4.42 1.94 4.13
N PHE A 91 -4.47 2.37 2.86
CA PHE A 91 -4.67 1.48 1.73
C PHE A 91 -3.45 0.58 1.52
N ILE A 92 -3.68 -0.72 1.33
CA ILE A 92 -2.62 -1.68 1.02
C ILE A 92 -2.19 -1.48 -0.44
N PRO A 93 -0.90 -1.20 -0.73
CA PRO A 93 -0.41 -1.07 -2.10
C PRO A 93 -0.74 -2.29 -2.95
N ARG A 94 -1.22 -2.05 -4.17
CA ARG A 94 -1.65 -3.11 -5.09
C ARG A 94 -0.61 -3.32 -6.21
N PRO A 95 -0.45 -4.55 -6.74
CA PRO A 95 0.48 -4.83 -7.82
C PRO A 95 0.27 -3.92 -9.05
N GLU A 96 -0.96 -3.52 -9.34
CA GLU A 96 -1.29 -2.63 -10.44
C GLU A 96 -0.61 -1.25 -10.30
N THR A 97 -0.42 -0.76 -9.06
CA THR A 97 0.29 0.49 -8.79
C THR A 97 1.79 0.37 -9.12
N GLU A 98 2.36 -0.84 -9.17
CA GLU A 98 3.75 -1.04 -9.58
C GLU A 98 3.97 -0.68 -11.05
N ALA A 99 2.94 -0.78 -11.90
CA ALA A 99 3.03 -0.33 -13.30
C ALA A 99 3.25 1.19 -13.40
N VAL A 100 2.67 1.97 -12.48
CA VAL A 100 2.91 3.43 -12.39
C VAL A 100 4.36 3.69 -11.99
N LEU A 101 4.90 2.93 -11.04
CA LEU A 101 6.31 3.03 -10.64
C LEU A 101 7.25 2.68 -11.80
N GLU A 102 7.00 1.57 -12.49
CA GLU A 102 7.78 1.15 -13.66
C GLU A 102 7.79 2.25 -14.73
N TRP A 103 6.60 2.77 -15.08
CA TRP A 103 6.49 3.87 -16.03
C TRP A 103 7.24 5.11 -15.56
N ALA A 104 7.02 5.55 -14.31
CA ALA A 104 7.63 6.76 -13.76
C ALA A 104 9.16 6.69 -13.72
N THR A 105 9.74 5.54 -13.36
CA THR A 105 11.20 5.36 -13.29
C THR A 105 11.86 5.33 -14.67
N ALA A 106 11.12 4.97 -15.72
CA ALA A 106 11.60 4.97 -17.09
C ALA A 106 11.62 6.37 -17.73
N GLN A 107 11.00 7.38 -17.10
CA GLN A 107 10.89 8.71 -17.70
C GLN A 107 12.23 9.47 -17.64
N PRO A 108 12.60 10.19 -18.73
CA PRO A 108 13.79 11.02 -18.78
C PRO A 108 13.55 12.34 -18.03
N LEU A 109 13.62 12.28 -16.70
CA LEU A 109 13.48 13.47 -15.85
C LEU A 109 14.77 14.31 -15.81
N ALA A 110 14.63 15.57 -15.39
CA ALA A 110 15.78 16.43 -15.12
C ALA A 110 16.70 15.83 -14.04
N ALA A 111 17.92 16.34 -13.91
CA ALA A 111 18.89 15.85 -12.92
C ALA A 111 18.44 16.04 -11.46
N ARG A 112 17.54 16.99 -11.21
CA ARG A 112 16.96 17.31 -9.88
C ARG A 112 15.47 17.59 -10.01
N PRO A 113 14.66 16.56 -10.29
CA PRO A 113 13.25 16.77 -10.58
C PRO A 113 12.47 17.09 -9.31
N VAL A 114 11.38 17.82 -9.46
CA VAL A 114 10.31 17.92 -8.47
C VAL A 114 9.23 16.90 -8.86
N ILE A 115 8.99 15.93 -7.97
CA ILE A 115 8.03 14.84 -8.17
C ILE A 115 6.96 14.94 -7.09
N VAL A 116 5.69 14.85 -7.48
CA VAL A 116 4.55 14.86 -6.55
C VAL A 116 3.79 13.54 -6.64
N ASP A 117 3.61 12.87 -5.51
CA ASP A 117 2.78 11.69 -5.33
C ASP A 117 1.48 12.09 -4.64
N VAL A 118 0.39 12.12 -5.40
CA VAL A 118 -0.93 12.58 -4.95
C VAL A 118 -1.75 11.39 -4.48
N CYS A 119 -2.38 11.52 -3.30
CA CYS A 119 -3.00 10.41 -2.57
C CYS A 119 -1.95 9.33 -2.20
N THR A 120 -0.87 9.77 -1.55
CA THR A 120 0.34 8.94 -1.33
C THR A 120 0.11 7.72 -0.44
N GLY A 121 -0.95 7.71 0.38
CA GLY A 121 -1.31 6.60 1.25
C GLY A 121 -0.17 6.22 2.19
N SER A 122 0.32 4.98 2.06
CA SER A 122 1.47 4.48 2.83
C SER A 122 2.83 5.04 2.37
N GLY A 123 2.85 5.98 1.42
CA GLY A 123 4.06 6.52 0.80
C GLY A 123 4.63 5.64 -0.31
N ALA A 124 3.85 4.72 -0.88
CA ALA A 124 4.39 3.65 -1.72
C ALA A 124 5.18 4.16 -2.93
N LEU A 125 4.56 5.02 -3.75
CA LEU A 125 5.19 5.61 -4.93
C LEU A 125 6.28 6.61 -4.52
N ALA A 126 5.98 7.54 -3.61
CA ALA A 126 6.96 8.53 -3.13
C ALA A 126 8.27 7.90 -2.63
N VAL A 127 8.18 6.89 -1.75
CA VAL A 127 9.35 6.21 -1.17
C VAL A 127 10.09 5.39 -2.24
N ALA A 128 9.38 4.71 -3.13
CA ALA A 128 10.00 3.92 -4.19
C ALA A 128 10.77 4.80 -5.18
N LEU A 129 10.19 5.93 -5.60
CA LEU A 129 10.84 6.91 -6.46
C LEU A 129 12.06 7.54 -5.78
N ALA A 130 11.96 7.85 -4.48
CA ALA A 130 13.08 8.38 -3.70
C ALA A 130 14.27 7.41 -3.66
N ARG A 131 14.01 6.13 -3.34
CA ARG A 131 15.06 5.12 -3.29
C ARG A 131 15.62 4.80 -4.67
N HIS A 132 14.79 4.78 -5.71
CA HIS A 132 15.24 4.59 -7.08
C HIS A 132 16.21 5.69 -7.52
N ARG A 133 15.88 6.97 -7.26
CA ARG A 133 16.78 8.10 -7.58
C ARG A 133 18.07 8.07 -6.77
N ALA A 134 17.98 7.82 -5.47
CA ALA A 134 19.15 7.68 -4.61
C ALA A 134 20.08 6.54 -5.05
N GLY A 135 19.52 5.40 -5.49
CA GLY A 135 20.28 4.26 -6.03
C GLY A 135 21.07 4.60 -7.31
N LEU A 136 20.64 5.63 -8.05
CA LEU A 136 21.35 6.17 -9.21
C LEU A 136 22.31 7.31 -8.86
N GLY A 137 22.42 7.68 -7.58
CA GLY A 137 23.21 8.83 -7.13
C GLY A 137 22.65 10.18 -7.58
N LEU A 138 21.34 10.27 -7.81
CA LEU A 138 20.66 11.49 -8.25
C LEU A 138 19.80 12.07 -7.13
N ASP A 139 19.81 13.40 -7.01
CA ASP A 139 18.92 14.12 -6.11
C ASP A 139 17.51 14.26 -6.75
N ALA A 140 16.48 14.27 -5.92
CA ALA A 140 15.12 14.64 -6.33
C ALA A 140 14.39 15.27 -5.14
N ARG A 141 13.52 16.24 -5.39
CA ARG A 141 12.54 16.71 -4.42
C ARG A 141 11.27 15.91 -4.61
N ILE A 142 10.83 15.19 -3.59
CA ILE A 142 9.68 14.28 -3.68
C ILE A 142 8.68 14.65 -2.60
N ILE A 143 7.44 14.91 -3.01
CA ILE A 143 6.36 15.36 -2.14
C ILE A 143 5.23 14.34 -2.19
N GLY A 144 4.91 13.71 -1.07
CA GLY A 144 3.72 12.88 -0.92
C GLY A 144 2.59 13.65 -0.24
N ILE A 145 1.41 13.66 -0.84
CA ILE A 145 0.23 14.39 -0.34
C ILE A 145 -0.87 13.38 -0.01
N ASP A 146 -1.46 13.49 1.16
CA ASP A 146 -2.64 12.71 1.54
C ASP A 146 -3.52 13.50 2.51
N ASP A 147 -4.83 13.23 2.53
CA ASP A 147 -5.80 13.87 3.43
C ASP A 147 -6.00 13.05 4.73
N SER A 148 -5.47 11.82 4.77
CA SER A 148 -5.58 10.91 5.90
C SER A 148 -4.38 10.99 6.84
N ALA A 149 -4.62 11.52 8.04
CA ALA A 149 -3.61 11.53 9.09
C ALA A 149 -3.08 10.10 9.43
N PRO A 150 -3.94 9.06 9.56
CA PRO A 150 -3.47 7.68 9.73
C PRO A 150 -2.59 7.17 8.57
N ALA A 151 -2.95 7.45 7.32
CA ALA A 151 -2.12 7.05 6.17
C ALA A 151 -0.74 7.72 6.23
N LEU A 152 -0.70 9.01 6.55
CA LEU A 152 0.55 9.75 6.72
C LEU A 152 1.40 9.27 7.90
N GLU A 153 0.82 8.64 8.93
CA GLU A 153 1.63 7.98 9.96
C GLU A 153 2.41 6.80 9.39
N TYR A 154 1.78 5.99 8.54
CA TYR A 154 2.48 4.92 7.82
C TYR A 154 3.49 5.47 6.82
N ALA A 155 3.12 6.48 6.03
CA ALA A 155 4.02 7.14 5.09
C ALA A 155 5.27 7.68 5.79
N ARG A 156 5.14 8.33 6.96
CA ARG A 156 6.28 8.83 7.75
C ARG A 156 7.22 7.71 8.16
N ARG A 157 6.69 6.58 8.63
CA ARG A 157 7.51 5.40 9.00
C ARG A 157 8.23 4.83 7.78
N ASN A 158 7.53 4.69 6.66
CA ASN A 158 8.11 4.15 5.42
C ASN A 158 9.13 5.08 4.76
N ALA A 159 8.96 6.40 4.94
CA ALA A 159 9.85 7.42 4.44
C ALA A 159 11.11 7.63 5.31
N GLU A 160 11.24 6.95 6.46
CA GLU A 160 12.42 7.08 7.31
C GLU A 160 13.71 6.79 6.52
N GLY A 161 14.67 7.71 6.60
CA GLY A 161 15.92 7.65 5.83
C GLY A 161 15.81 8.07 4.36
N THR A 162 14.69 8.67 3.94
CA THR A 162 14.51 9.23 2.58
C THR A 162 14.25 10.75 2.64
N PRO A 163 14.45 11.49 1.53
CA PRO A 163 14.17 12.93 1.47
C PRO A 163 12.68 13.25 1.17
N VAL A 164 11.76 12.29 1.33
CA VAL A 164 10.34 12.50 1.01
C VAL A 164 9.72 13.53 1.97
N GLU A 165 9.15 14.59 1.40
CA GLU A 165 8.32 15.58 2.10
C GLU A 165 6.88 15.08 2.15
N LEU A 166 6.24 15.08 3.32
CA LEU A 166 4.85 14.64 3.48
C LEU A 166 3.95 15.81 3.85
N VAL A 167 2.87 15.99 3.09
CA VAL A 167 1.92 17.09 3.26
C VAL A 167 0.54 16.51 3.59
N HIS A 168 -0.04 16.97 4.70
CA HIS A 168 -1.42 16.67 5.06
C HIS A 168 -2.35 17.69 4.43
N ALA A 169 -3.02 17.32 3.35
CA ALA A 169 -3.92 18.21 2.63
C ALA A 169 -4.97 17.44 1.82
N ASP A 170 -6.14 18.06 1.66
CA ASP A 170 -7.18 17.62 0.74
C ASP A 170 -6.85 18.10 -0.69
N VAL A 171 -6.64 17.15 -1.60
CA VAL A 171 -6.27 17.40 -3.00
C VAL A 171 -7.44 17.95 -3.82
N THR A 172 -8.65 17.97 -3.27
CA THR A 172 -9.82 18.64 -3.86
C THR A 172 -9.91 20.11 -3.47
N ALA A 173 -9.09 20.56 -2.51
CA ALA A 173 -9.10 21.94 -2.07
C ALA A 173 -8.50 22.88 -3.13
N PRO A 174 -9.17 24.02 -3.43
CA PRO A 174 -8.66 24.98 -4.41
C PRO A 174 -7.39 25.67 -3.91
N GLY A 175 -6.46 25.95 -4.84
CA GLY A 175 -5.24 26.68 -4.52
C GLY A 175 -4.24 25.91 -3.65
N LEU A 176 -4.33 24.58 -3.63
CA LEU A 176 -3.33 23.75 -2.94
C LEU A 176 -1.94 23.95 -3.56
N LEU A 177 -0.95 24.19 -2.70
CA LEU A 177 0.49 24.29 -3.01
C LEU A 177 0.80 25.14 -4.25
N THR A 178 0.31 26.39 -4.28
CA THR A 178 0.53 27.31 -5.43
C THR A 178 2.00 27.58 -5.74
N GLU A 179 2.90 27.35 -4.78
CA GLU A 179 4.35 27.44 -4.97
C GLU A 179 4.91 26.36 -5.93
N LEU A 180 4.13 25.33 -6.25
CA LEU A 180 4.50 24.29 -7.21
C LEU A 180 4.05 24.60 -8.64
N ASP A 181 3.24 25.65 -8.86
CA ASP A 181 2.66 25.98 -10.16
C ASP A 181 3.75 26.17 -11.23
N GLY A 182 3.66 25.40 -12.33
CA GLY A 182 4.61 25.37 -13.43
C GLY A 182 6.02 24.86 -13.08
N GLY A 183 6.20 24.23 -11.91
CA GLY A 183 7.51 23.81 -11.38
C GLY A 183 7.70 22.30 -11.22
N VAL A 184 6.65 21.49 -11.43
CA VAL A 184 6.69 20.03 -11.23
C VAL A 184 7.10 19.30 -12.51
N ASP A 185 8.03 18.35 -12.37
CA ASP A 185 8.52 17.51 -13.47
C ASP A 185 7.63 16.29 -13.71
N LEU A 186 7.10 15.70 -12.64
CA LEU A 186 6.32 14.48 -12.66
C LEU A 186 5.25 14.49 -11.57
N VAL A 187 4.01 14.23 -11.94
CA VAL A 187 2.92 13.92 -11.01
C VAL A 187 2.55 12.45 -11.17
N VAL A 188 2.59 11.71 -10.06
CA VAL A 188 2.03 10.35 -9.97
C VAL A 188 0.88 10.36 -8.99
N ALA A 189 -0.10 9.49 -9.21
CA ALA A 189 -1.24 9.39 -8.33
C ALA A 189 -1.85 7.99 -8.40
N ASN A 190 -2.39 7.54 -7.28
CA ASN A 190 -3.34 6.43 -7.21
C ASN A 190 -4.55 6.89 -6.38
N PRO A 191 -5.39 7.79 -6.92
CA PRO A 191 -6.53 8.32 -6.19
C PRO A 191 -7.61 7.25 -5.99
N PRO A 192 -8.55 7.44 -5.06
CA PRO A 192 -9.74 6.60 -5.01
C PRO A 192 -10.55 6.75 -6.31
N TYR A 193 -10.91 5.62 -6.92
CA TYR A 193 -11.56 5.57 -8.23
C TYR A 193 -12.75 4.63 -8.30
N VAL A 194 -13.09 3.94 -7.22
CA VAL A 194 -14.24 3.02 -7.23
C VAL A 194 -15.54 3.83 -7.11
N PRO A 195 -16.53 3.60 -7.98
CA PRO A 195 -17.85 4.21 -7.83
C PRO A 195 -18.56 3.70 -6.57
N ASP A 196 -19.16 4.60 -5.78
CA ASP A 196 -20.00 4.25 -4.63
C ASP A 196 -21.51 4.20 -4.95
N ASP A 197 -21.90 4.37 -6.22
CA ASP A 197 -23.27 4.20 -6.67
C ASP A 197 -23.73 2.72 -6.53
N PRO A 198 -24.87 2.44 -5.85
CA PRO A 198 -25.44 1.10 -5.75
C PRO A 198 -25.80 0.44 -7.09
N VAL A 199 -25.83 1.17 -8.21
CA VAL A 199 -25.99 0.61 -9.56
C VAL A 199 -24.68 0.08 -10.14
N SER A 200 -23.53 0.50 -9.58
CA SER A 200 -22.23 0.01 -10.01
C SER A 200 -22.06 -1.47 -9.62
N ASN A 201 -21.77 -2.33 -10.60
CA ASN A 201 -21.48 -3.74 -10.38
C ASN A 201 -20.00 -3.96 -9.98
N ALA A 202 -19.38 -3.01 -9.29
CA ALA A 202 -17.99 -3.14 -8.85
C ALA A 202 -17.88 -4.29 -7.83
N VAL A 203 -17.38 -5.45 -8.28
CA VAL A 203 -17.11 -6.60 -7.40
C VAL A 203 -15.76 -6.36 -6.74
N LEU A 204 -15.79 -5.88 -5.50
CA LEU A 204 -14.60 -5.73 -4.66
C LEU A 204 -14.40 -6.96 -3.77
N GLU A 205 -13.14 -7.25 -3.44
CA GLU A 205 -12.81 -8.26 -2.45
C GLU A 205 -13.38 -7.89 -1.07
N PRO A 206 -13.86 -8.86 -0.26
CA PRO A 206 -14.40 -8.58 1.07
C PRO A 206 -13.42 -7.82 1.98
N GLU A 207 -12.13 -8.13 1.87
CA GLU A 207 -11.03 -7.44 2.53
C GLU A 207 -11.07 -5.92 2.26
N VAL A 208 -11.23 -5.52 0.99
CA VAL A 208 -11.27 -4.12 0.57
C VAL A 208 -12.49 -3.42 1.14
N VAL A 209 -13.66 -4.03 1.00
CA VAL A 209 -14.93 -3.42 1.45
C VAL A 209 -14.98 -3.26 2.97
N GLN A 210 -14.40 -4.21 3.71
CA GLN A 210 -14.54 -4.28 5.17
C GLN A 210 -13.39 -3.63 5.93
N HIS A 211 -12.20 -3.53 5.35
CA HIS A 211 -10.99 -3.15 6.09
C HIS A 211 -10.16 -2.03 5.48
N ASP A 212 -10.25 -1.78 4.17
CA ASP A 212 -9.60 -0.60 3.58
C ASP A 212 -10.41 0.67 3.95
N PRO A 213 -9.76 1.83 4.16
CA PRO A 213 -10.47 3.06 4.45
C PRO A 213 -11.38 3.44 3.28
N HIS A 214 -12.66 3.71 3.54
CA HIS A 214 -13.64 4.03 2.49
C HIS A 214 -13.17 5.17 1.56
N HIS A 215 -12.62 6.24 2.12
CA HIS A 215 -12.12 7.39 1.35
C HIS A 215 -10.92 7.06 0.45
N ALA A 216 -10.17 5.99 0.75
CA ALA A 216 -9.03 5.55 -0.06
C ALA A 216 -9.45 4.62 -1.21
N VAL A 217 -10.69 4.14 -1.22
CA VAL A 217 -11.23 3.23 -2.24
C VAL A 217 -12.22 3.96 -3.15
N PHE A 218 -13.19 4.67 -2.55
CA PHE A 218 -14.35 5.19 -3.26
C PHE A 218 -14.18 6.66 -3.66
N GLY A 219 -14.33 6.92 -4.96
CA GLY A 219 -14.19 8.24 -5.59
C GLY A 219 -15.52 8.93 -5.84
N GLY A 220 -16.55 8.68 -5.04
CA GLY A 220 -17.91 9.20 -5.24
C GLY A 220 -18.75 8.42 -6.26
N PRO A 221 -19.90 8.97 -6.72
CA PRO A 221 -20.92 8.20 -7.44
C PRO A 221 -20.46 7.52 -8.72
N ASP A 222 -19.53 8.14 -9.44
CA ASP A 222 -18.94 7.63 -10.68
C ASP A 222 -17.44 7.31 -10.55
N GLY A 223 -16.88 7.43 -9.34
CA GLY A 223 -15.45 7.24 -9.08
C GLY A 223 -14.56 8.43 -9.46
N MET A 224 -15.11 9.55 -9.96
CA MET A 224 -14.33 10.64 -10.54
C MET A 224 -14.13 11.85 -9.60
N ALA A 225 -14.71 11.83 -8.39
CA ALA A 225 -14.73 12.99 -7.49
C ALA A 225 -13.33 13.48 -7.07
N VAL A 226 -12.35 12.58 -7.03
CA VAL A 226 -10.95 12.93 -6.71
C VAL A 226 -10.08 13.02 -7.96
N ILE A 227 -10.34 12.21 -9.00
CA ILE A 227 -9.57 12.21 -10.24
C ILE A 227 -9.61 13.57 -10.94
N GLY A 228 -10.80 14.19 -11.06
CA GLY A 228 -10.94 15.50 -11.69
C GLY A 228 -10.06 16.57 -11.05
N PRO A 229 -10.19 16.80 -9.72
CA PRO A 229 -9.32 17.73 -9.00
C PRO A 229 -7.82 17.41 -9.12
N VAL A 230 -7.43 16.13 -9.08
CA VAL A 230 -6.02 15.72 -9.27
C VAL A 230 -5.50 16.13 -10.65
N VAL A 231 -6.31 15.96 -11.71
CA VAL A 231 -5.97 16.40 -13.07
C VAL A 231 -5.84 17.91 -13.15
N ASP A 232 -6.73 18.66 -12.51
CA ASP A 232 -6.65 20.12 -12.44
C ASP A 232 -5.39 20.59 -11.70
N LEU A 233 -5.01 19.93 -10.60
CA LEU A 233 -3.77 20.18 -9.88
C LEU A 233 -2.55 19.89 -10.75
N ALA A 234 -2.52 18.73 -11.42
CA ALA A 234 -1.44 18.37 -12.34
C ALA A 234 -1.30 19.41 -13.46
N GLY A 235 -2.41 19.87 -14.05
CA GLY A 235 -2.41 20.90 -15.08
C GLY A 235 -1.83 22.24 -14.63
N ARG A 236 -1.96 22.60 -13.34
CA ARG A 236 -1.35 23.81 -12.76
C ARG A 236 0.11 23.62 -12.38
N TRP A 237 0.44 22.49 -11.75
CA TRP A 237 1.75 22.23 -11.19
C TRP A 237 2.79 21.86 -12.24
N LEU A 238 2.40 21.13 -13.29
CA LEU A 238 3.34 20.64 -14.29
C LEU A 238 3.97 21.79 -15.08
N ARG A 239 5.30 21.75 -15.18
CA ARG A 239 6.04 22.62 -16.10
C ARG A 239 5.80 22.22 -17.55
N PRO A 240 6.13 23.07 -18.55
CA PRO A 240 6.11 22.64 -19.95
C PRO A 240 6.94 21.37 -20.17
N GLY A 241 6.28 20.30 -20.65
CA GLY A 241 6.88 18.98 -20.84
C GLY A 241 6.99 18.11 -19.59
N GLY A 242 6.41 18.54 -18.46
CA GLY A 242 6.18 17.68 -17.30
C GLY A 242 5.15 16.59 -17.60
N LEU A 243 5.19 15.51 -16.81
CA LEU A 243 4.44 14.28 -17.02
C LEU A 243 3.45 13.99 -15.89
#